data_AF-M2UVN6-F1
#
_entry.id   AF-M2UVN6-F1
#
_cell.length_a   1.000
_cell.length_b   1.000
_cell.length_c   1.000
_cell.angle_alpha   90.00
_cell.angle_beta   90.00
_cell.angle_gamma   90.00
#
_symmetry.space_group_name_H-M   'P 1'
#
loop_
_entity.id
_entity.type
_entity.pdbx_description
1 polymer ?
#
loop_
_entity_poly.entity_id
_entity_poly.type
_entity_poly.pdbx_seq_one_letter_code
_entity_poly.pdbx_strand_id
1 'polypeptide(L)'
;MSQLVVRPGRNAARQAKKLKEIRKTKYAIQWHERERKKRQELMQERWESKQAVLQRIMWENENIKGVKKRALANAKEDWKLGPLRPNRAIGPNADKYGALTSSQMQKPEISAKTQKNRNVVRERKGMELEYPLVVDDKKYFPIVQNDRVVILKGKDAGKIGVVQDIIPRTHDVIVKGLNMQYYDSNVFSAANEDMGPKHPNEVPLPLDHVRLVIPSEISQGGAKRYKDVIVEKIFMERHTTGIDPYTGTDYGSSEIPKEHQYDPRNGLPIFHRYISGTSHRIEWPWEREEWTEDVDVTNGQSTDNRSWLRKTMSTIAQPFSGLDRWRSSNKQSREQQDSSALKTDDIEENFTKIEKEQQDRFKTQPPRSKDLELPEAYDDVDTTRNIVERSESMSYILVSPPFPDTLGEELRGDIHDLSIKAKKERDPQAPRVKIARHSEQGALAREIAKQQKKAAEAMKTPMQLRWELEQRKKAEASKKQPLVDQETLLAALGQHMQKKAAKPYLGKKQIAAQNQELD
;
A
#
# COMPACT_ATOMS: atom_id res chain seq x y z
N MET A 1 -8.85 -61.78 -16.87
CA MET A 1 -8.00 -61.34 -15.74
C MET A 1 -8.68 -60.20 -15.02
N SER A 2 -9.37 -60.48 -13.92
CA SER A 2 -10.03 -59.47 -13.09
C SER A 2 -8.99 -58.81 -12.18
N GLN A 3 -8.78 -57.50 -12.33
CA GLN A 3 -7.96 -56.73 -11.39
C GLN A 3 -8.62 -56.80 -10.00
N LEU A 4 -7.96 -57.51 -9.08
CA LEU A 4 -8.29 -57.53 -7.66
C LEU A 4 -8.14 -56.11 -7.11
N VAL A 5 -9.26 -55.39 -7.02
CA VAL A 5 -9.34 -54.13 -6.29
C VAL A 5 -9.11 -54.44 -4.81
N VAL A 6 -7.87 -54.24 -4.36
CA VAL A 6 -7.47 -54.40 -2.96
C VAL A 6 -8.29 -53.42 -2.13
N ARG A 7 -9.22 -53.94 -1.32
CA ARG A 7 -9.98 -53.13 -0.38
C ARG A 7 -8.99 -52.48 0.60
N PRO A 8 -8.97 -51.15 0.74
CA PRO A 8 -8.09 -50.50 1.71
C PRO A 8 -8.41 -51.05 3.09
N GLY A 9 -7.38 -51.46 3.84
CA GLY A 9 -7.55 -52.05 5.16
C GLY A 9 -8.40 -51.17 6.08
N ARG A 10 -9.09 -51.75 7.07
CA ARG A 10 -9.98 -51.04 8.02
C ARG A 10 -9.35 -49.77 8.63
N ASN A 11 -8.02 -49.75 8.78
CA ASN A 11 -7.27 -48.60 9.28
C ASN A 11 -7.16 -47.45 8.27
N ALA A 12 -6.94 -47.76 6.98
CA ALA A 12 -6.92 -46.77 5.90
C ALA A 12 -8.31 -46.12 5.72
N ALA A 13 -9.39 -46.91 5.81
CA ALA A 13 -10.76 -46.37 5.77
C ALA A 13 -11.06 -45.43 6.96
N ARG A 14 -10.57 -45.75 8.17
CA ARG A 14 -10.69 -44.88 9.36
C ARG A 14 -9.87 -43.60 9.22
N GLN A 15 -8.65 -43.69 8.70
CA GLN A 15 -7.80 -42.53 8.43
C GLN A 15 -8.43 -41.62 7.37
N ALA A 16 -8.98 -42.18 6.29
CA ALA A 16 -9.67 -41.42 5.25
C ALA A 16 -10.90 -40.68 5.82
N LYS A 17 -11.71 -41.33 6.66
CA LYS A 17 -12.84 -40.67 7.35
C LYS A 17 -12.36 -39.52 8.26
N LYS A 18 -11.31 -39.76 9.04
CA LYS A 18 -10.72 -38.74 9.93
C LYS A 18 -10.16 -37.56 9.14
N LEU A 19 -9.48 -37.79 8.01
CA LEU A 19 -8.99 -36.74 7.13
C LEU A 19 -10.14 -35.93 6.52
N LYS A 20 -11.24 -36.59 6.15
CA LYS A 20 -12.45 -35.91 5.67
C LYS A 20 -13.07 -35.01 6.74
N GLU A 21 -13.14 -35.48 7.98
CA GLU A 21 -13.60 -34.67 9.12
C GLU A 21 -12.69 -33.47 9.39
N ILE A 22 -11.37 -33.68 9.40
CA ILE A 22 -10.37 -32.60 9.57
C ILE A 22 -10.50 -31.57 8.45
N ARG A 23 -10.65 -32.00 7.19
CA ARG A 23 -10.88 -31.07 6.06
C ARG A 23 -12.17 -30.28 6.26
N LYS A 24 -13.27 -30.94 6.65
CA LYS A 24 -14.55 -30.28 6.94
C LYS A 24 -14.40 -29.22 8.03
N THR A 25 -13.72 -29.53 9.14
CA THR A 25 -13.50 -28.55 10.22
C THR A 25 -12.57 -27.42 9.80
N LYS A 26 -11.49 -27.72 9.06
CA LYS A 26 -10.57 -26.69 8.54
C LYS A 26 -11.29 -25.73 7.61
N TYR A 27 -12.10 -26.24 6.68
CA TYR A 27 -12.88 -25.39 5.78
C TYR A 27 -13.94 -24.57 6.53
N ALA A 28 -14.59 -25.14 7.55
CA ALA A 28 -15.54 -24.39 8.38
C ALA A 28 -14.84 -23.24 9.13
N ILE A 29 -13.67 -23.49 9.73
CA ILE A 29 -12.88 -22.46 10.42
C ILE A 29 -12.45 -21.38 9.42
N GLN A 30 -11.85 -21.75 8.30
CA GLN A 30 -11.43 -20.80 7.26
C GLN A 30 -12.61 -19.97 6.73
N TRP A 31 -13.78 -20.60 6.56
CA TRP A 31 -14.98 -19.91 6.11
C TRP A 31 -15.46 -18.88 7.15
N HIS A 32 -15.56 -19.27 8.42
CA HIS A 32 -15.95 -18.36 9.51
C HIS A 32 -14.94 -17.23 9.72
N GLU A 33 -13.63 -17.51 9.62
CA GLU A 33 -12.59 -16.50 9.72
C GLU A 33 -12.66 -15.50 8.57
N ARG A 34 -12.85 -15.99 7.32
CA ARG A 34 -13.05 -15.12 6.16
C ARG A 34 -14.30 -14.26 6.30
N GLU A 35 -15.41 -14.84 6.73
CA GLU A 35 -16.66 -14.10 6.90
C GLU A 35 -16.56 -13.08 8.05
N ARG A 36 -15.94 -13.45 9.17
CA ARG A 36 -15.69 -12.55 10.30
C ARG A 36 -14.83 -11.37 9.87
N LYS A 37 -13.70 -11.61 9.18
CA LYS A 37 -12.82 -10.55 8.68
C LYS A 37 -13.57 -9.59 7.75
N LYS A 38 -14.30 -10.12 6.77
CA LYS A 38 -15.14 -9.31 5.86
C LYS A 38 -16.18 -8.48 6.60
N ARG A 39 -16.86 -9.05 7.62
CA ARG A 39 -17.85 -8.33 8.42
C ARG A 39 -17.21 -7.26 9.30
N GLN A 40 -16.06 -7.57 9.91
CA GLN A 40 -15.30 -6.62 10.73
C GLN A 40 -14.80 -5.45 9.87
N GLU A 41 -14.20 -5.72 8.72
CA GLU A 41 -13.77 -4.71 7.75
C GLU A 41 -14.96 -3.84 7.34
N LEU A 42 -16.07 -4.42 6.85
CA LEU A 42 -17.25 -3.63 6.46
C LEU A 42 -17.85 -2.82 7.61
N MET A 43 -17.87 -3.37 8.83
CA MET A 43 -18.38 -2.67 10.01
C MET A 43 -17.49 -1.50 10.41
N GLN A 44 -16.17 -1.74 10.46
CA GLN A 44 -15.17 -0.73 10.75
C GLN A 44 -15.22 0.39 9.72
N GLU A 45 -15.30 0.06 8.43
CA GLU A 45 -15.41 1.02 7.34
C GLU A 45 -16.66 1.89 7.44
N ARG A 46 -17.82 1.29 7.72
CA ARG A 46 -19.08 2.02 7.90
C ARG A 46 -19.01 2.94 9.13
N TRP A 47 -18.38 2.47 10.20
CA TRP A 47 -18.22 3.25 11.41
C TRP A 47 -17.26 4.43 11.18
N GLU A 48 -16.07 4.19 10.63
CA GLU A 48 -15.07 5.22 10.31
C GLU A 48 -15.61 6.28 9.34
N SER A 49 -16.26 5.85 8.25
CA SER A 49 -16.87 6.78 7.28
C SER A 49 -17.99 7.62 7.92
N LYS A 50 -18.82 7.04 8.78
CA LYS A 50 -19.85 7.77 9.52
C LYS A 50 -19.22 8.77 10.50
N GLN A 51 -18.20 8.37 11.25
CA GLN A 51 -17.52 9.24 12.20
C GLN A 51 -16.84 10.42 11.48
N ALA A 52 -16.12 10.18 10.39
CA ALA A 52 -15.46 11.23 9.60
C ALA A 52 -16.48 12.27 9.07
N VAL A 53 -17.63 11.81 8.57
CA VAL A 53 -18.70 12.71 8.10
C VAL A 53 -19.30 13.52 9.27
N LEU A 54 -19.56 12.88 10.41
CA LEU A 54 -20.11 13.57 11.58
C LEU A 54 -19.14 14.62 12.12
N GLN A 55 -17.86 14.27 12.31
CA GLN A 55 -16.81 15.19 12.75
C GLN A 55 -16.69 16.38 11.81
N ARG A 56 -16.74 16.14 10.49
CA ARG A 56 -16.74 17.21 9.49
C ARG A 56 -17.95 18.13 9.61
N ILE A 57 -19.16 17.59 9.71
CA ILE A 57 -20.39 18.39 9.83
C ILE A 57 -20.38 19.23 11.12
N MET A 58 -19.98 18.62 12.25
CA MET A 58 -19.86 19.31 13.53
C MET A 58 -18.86 20.47 13.42
N TRP A 59 -17.66 20.18 12.92
CA TRP A 59 -16.61 21.17 12.75
C TRP A 59 -17.03 22.32 11.80
N GLU A 60 -17.64 22.03 10.66
CA GLU A 60 -18.12 23.05 9.71
C GLU A 60 -19.22 23.93 10.34
N ASN A 61 -20.13 23.34 11.10
CA ASN A 61 -21.21 24.09 11.73
C ASN A 61 -20.68 25.02 12.83
N GLU A 62 -19.73 24.57 13.65
CA GLU A 62 -19.17 25.35 14.76
C GLU A 62 -18.18 26.42 14.28
N ASN A 63 -17.21 26.01 13.48
CA ASN A 63 -16.04 26.83 13.13
C ASN A 63 -16.27 27.69 11.88
N ILE A 64 -17.14 27.29 10.94
CA ILE A 64 -17.42 28.07 9.73
C ILE A 64 -18.78 28.77 9.84
N LYS A 65 -19.88 27.99 9.90
CA LYS A 65 -21.23 28.58 9.83
C LYS A 65 -21.56 29.37 11.09
N GLY A 66 -21.17 28.87 12.26
CA GLY A 66 -21.37 29.53 13.55
C GLY A 66 -20.61 30.86 13.63
N VAL A 67 -19.36 30.87 13.19
CA VAL A 67 -18.52 32.08 13.13
C VAL A 67 -19.11 33.09 12.14
N LYS A 68 -19.50 32.64 10.93
CA LYS A 68 -20.17 33.50 9.94
C LYS A 68 -21.47 34.11 10.48
N LYS A 69 -22.30 33.32 11.16
CA LYS A 69 -23.55 33.80 11.78
C LYS A 69 -23.28 34.85 12.86
N ARG A 70 -22.26 34.63 13.71
CA ARG A 70 -21.82 35.60 14.72
C ARG A 70 -21.31 36.89 14.07
N ALA A 71 -20.48 36.80 13.03
CA ALA A 71 -19.97 37.96 12.30
C ALA A 71 -21.11 38.80 11.67
N LEU A 72 -22.11 38.15 11.09
CA LEU A 72 -23.29 38.84 10.54
C LEU A 72 -24.15 39.49 11.63
N ALA A 73 -24.31 38.84 12.78
CA ALA A 73 -25.00 39.43 13.93
C ALA A 73 -24.27 40.68 14.45
N ASN A 74 -22.94 40.60 14.56
CA ASN A 74 -22.09 41.73 14.97
C ASN A 74 -22.21 42.90 13.96
N ALA A 75 -22.15 42.62 12.66
CA ALA A 75 -22.31 43.65 11.63
C ALA A 75 -23.70 44.31 11.70
N LYS A 76 -24.75 43.54 11.98
CA LYS A 76 -26.11 44.06 12.16
C LYS A 76 -26.25 44.92 13.42
N GLU A 77 -25.58 44.53 14.50
CA GLU A 77 -25.54 45.30 15.75
C GLU A 77 -24.78 46.62 15.55
N ASP A 78 -23.61 46.58 14.89
CA ASP A 78 -22.81 47.77 14.58
C ASP A 78 -23.58 48.76 13.72
N TRP A 79 -24.33 48.26 12.74
CA TRP A 79 -25.20 49.08 11.90
C TRP A 79 -26.32 49.75 12.71
N LYS A 80 -26.95 49.03 13.65
CA LYS A 80 -28.07 49.55 14.45
C LYS A 80 -27.63 50.56 15.49
N LEU A 81 -26.49 50.32 16.15
CA LEU A 81 -26.01 51.14 17.25
C LEU A 81 -25.20 52.36 16.75
N GLY A 82 -24.65 52.30 15.54
CA GLY A 82 -23.91 53.39 14.92
C GLY A 82 -22.73 53.85 15.81
N PRO A 83 -22.80 55.05 16.42
CA PRO A 83 -21.78 55.53 17.34
C PRO A 83 -21.70 54.72 18.65
N LEU A 84 -22.77 54.04 19.06
CA LEU A 84 -22.83 53.24 20.30
C LEU A 84 -22.40 51.77 20.09
N ARG A 85 -21.71 51.46 18.99
CA ARG A 85 -21.26 50.08 18.72
C ARG A 85 -20.33 49.57 19.83
N PRO A 86 -20.48 48.32 20.29
CA PRO A 86 -19.63 47.78 21.35
C PRO A 86 -18.20 47.63 20.84
N ASN A 87 -17.22 48.08 21.63
CA ASN A 87 -15.83 47.77 21.35
C ASN A 87 -15.53 46.33 21.78
N ARG A 88 -15.54 45.41 20.80
CA ARG A 88 -15.31 43.97 21.02
C ARG A 88 -13.85 43.63 21.30
N ALA A 89 -12.94 44.61 21.20
CA ALA A 89 -11.54 44.51 21.61
C ALA A 89 -11.32 44.98 23.07
N ILE A 90 -12.34 44.91 23.92
CA ILE A 90 -12.25 45.18 25.37
C ILE A 90 -12.71 43.94 26.15
N GLY A 91 -12.04 43.63 27.25
CA GLY A 91 -12.34 42.49 28.12
C GLY A 91 -11.21 41.46 28.20
N PRO A 92 -11.43 40.31 28.86
CA PRO A 92 -10.38 39.31 29.08
C PRO A 92 -9.85 38.68 27.78
N ASN A 93 -10.60 38.73 26.69
CA ASN A 93 -10.22 38.20 25.37
C ASN A 93 -9.99 39.32 24.34
N ALA A 94 -9.78 40.56 24.79
CA ALA A 94 -9.55 41.72 23.93
C ALA A 94 -8.42 41.47 22.91
N ASP A 95 -7.28 40.98 23.41
CA ASP A 95 -6.08 40.81 22.60
C ASP A 95 -6.27 39.74 21.50
N LYS A 96 -7.12 38.75 21.80
CA LYS A 96 -7.45 37.61 20.92
C LYS A 96 -8.59 37.89 19.96
N TYR A 97 -9.26 39.04 20.07
CA TYR A 97 -10.39 39.36 19.19
C TYR A 97 -9.94 39.37 17.72
N GLY A 98 -10.66 38.60 16.90
CA GLY A 98 -10.38 38.43 15.48
C GLY A 98 -9.24 37.45 15.15
N ALA A 99 -8.64 36.81 16.15
CA ALA A 99 -7.66 35.75 15.93
C ALA A 99 -8.33 34.38 15.74
N LEU A 100 -7.72 33.52 14.93
CA LEU A 100 -8.16 32.14 14.72
C LEU A 100 -7.80 31.28 15.93
N THR A 101 -8.77 30.47 16.37
CA THR A 101 -8.57 29.51 17.46
C THR A 101 -8.03 28.18 16.94
N SER A 102 -7.40 27.39 17.82
CA SER A 102 -6.89 26.05 17.46
C SER A 102 -7.97 25.14 16.88
N SER A 103 -9.18 25.18 17.44
CA SER A 103 -10.34 24.43 16.93
C SER A 103 -10.71 24.79 15.48
N GLN A 104 -10.54 26.05 15.10
CA GLN A 104 -10.83 26.53 13.74
C GLN A 104 -9.75 26.15 12.73
N MET A 105 -8.55 25.80 13.18
CA MET A 105 -7.48 25.33 12.30
C MET A 105 -7.50 23.82 12.11
N GLN A 106 -7.81 23.09 13.18
CA GLN A 106 -7.79 21.63 13.18
C GLN A 106 -9.02 21.06 12.45
N LYS A 107 -8.99 21.14 11.11
CA LYS A 107 -9.96 20.45 10.25
C LYS A 107 -9.87 18.93 10.44
N PRO A 108 -11.02 18.23 10.43
CA PRO A 108 -11.04 16.78 10.49
C PRO A 108 -10.40 16.16 9.25
N GLU A 109 -9.82 14.99 9.44
CA GLU A 109 -9.10 14.27 8.40
C GLU A 109 -10.04 13.68 7.34
N ILE A 110 -9.62 13.78 6.07
CA ILE A 110 -10.26 13.09 4.96
C ILE A 110 -9.48 11.80 4.73
N SER A 111 -10.01 10.63 5.10
CA SER A 111 -9.27 9.38 4.89
C SER A 111 -9.12 9.04 3.39
N ALA A 112 -8.04 8.34 3.04
CA ALA A 112 -7.78 7.90 1.66
C ALA A 112 -8.97 7.09 1.09
N LYS A 113 -9.58 6.25 1.92
CA LYS A 113 -10.79 5.49 1.57
C LYS A 113 -11.99 6.39 1.27
N THR A 114 -12.21 7.43 2.08
CA THR A 114 -13.30 8.40 1.85
C THR A 114 -13.12 9.11 0.51
N GLN A 115 -11.89 9.52 0.21
CA GLN A 115 -11.56 10.14 -1.09
C GLN A 115 -11.76 9.17 -2.26
N LYS A 116 -11.29 7.92 -2.13
CA LYS A 116 -11.48 6.86 -3.14
C LYS A 116 -12.97 6.61 -3.42
N ASN A 117 -13.78 6.46 -2.37
CA ASN A 117 -15.22 6.27 -2.50
C ASN A 117 -15.90 7.46 -3.18
N ARG A 118 -15.47 8.69 -2.86
CA ARG A 118 -15.97 9.91 -3.49
C ARG A 118 -15.66 9.92 -5.00
N ASN A 119 -14.45 9.54 -5.38
CA ASN A 119 -14.04 9.44 -6.78
C ASN A 119 -14.80 8.34 -7.54
N VAL A 120 -15.00 7.15 -6.94
CA VAL A 120 -15.83 6.08 -7.54
C VAL A 120 -17.26 6.55 -7.78
N VAL A 121 -17.85 7.31 -6.84
CA VAL A 121 -19.20 7.86 -7.02
C VAL A 121 -19.25 8.93 -8.11
N ARG A 122 -18.20 9.75 -8.24
CA ARG A 122 -18.11 10.76 -9.31
C ARG A 122 -17.95 10.11 -10.68
N GLU A 123 -17.07 9.13 -10.81
CA GLU A 123 -16.85 8.37 -12.03
C GLU A 123 -18.13 7.68 -12.51
N ARG A 124 -18.89 7.03 -11.60
CA ARG A 124 -20.20 6.45 -11.93
C ARG A 124 -21.22 7.46 -12.43
N LYS A 125 -21.08 8.74 -12.05
CA LYS A 125 -21.93 9.84 -12.50
C LYS A 125 -21.40 10.51 -13.78
N GLY A 126 -20.29 10.02 -14.35
CA GLY A 126 -19.62 10.65 -15.48
C GLY A 126 -18.99 12.00 -15.14
N MET A 127 -18.77 12.29 -13.85
CA MET A 127 -18.08 13.48 -13.41
C MET A 127 -16.58 13.23 -13.32
N GLU A 128 -15.81 14.31 -13.47
CA GLU A 128 -14.36 14.29 -13.33
C GLU A 128 -13.93 13.86 -11.92
N LEU A 129 -12.79 13.16 -11.86
CA LEU A 129 -12.17 12.72 -10.62
C LEU A 129 -11.73 13.94 -9.79
N GLU A 130 -11.82 13.81 -8.46
CA GLU A 130 -11.34 14.84 -7.55
C GLU A 130 -9.94 14.50 -7.05
N TYR A 131 -9.06 15.50 -7.07
CA TYR A 131 -7.73 15.37 -6.47
C TYR A 131 -7.80 15.55 -4.94
N PRO A 132 -6.94 14.86 -4.17
CA PRO A 132 -5.87 13.96 -4.61
C PRO A 132 -6.39 12.62 -5.17
N LEU A 133 -5.63 12.06 -6.11
CA LEU A 133 -5.86 10.71 -6.62
C LEU A 133 -5.44 9.70 -5.55
N VAL A 134 -6.21 8.65 -5.34
CA VAL A 134 -5.87 7.59 -4.38
C VAL A 134 -5.47 6.33 -5.13
N VAL A 135 -4.19 5.99 -5.03
CA VAL A 135 -3.59 4.79 -5.65
C VAL A 135 -2.92 3.98 -4.55
N ASP A 136 -3.27 2.70 -4.45
CA ASP A 136 -2.73 1.78 -3.43
C ASP A 136 -2.83 2.34 -2.01
N ASP A 137 -3.98 2.96 -1.72
CA ASP A 137 -4.34 3.63 -0.46
C ASP A 137 -3.47 4.84 -0.07
N LYS A 138 -2.60 5.29 -0.98
CA LYS A 138 -1.79 6.52 -0.85
C LYS A 138 -2.40 7.65 -1.68
N LYS A 139 -2.23 8.89 -1.20
CA LYS A 139 -2.78 10.10 -1.81
C LYS A 139 -1.73 10.79 -2.69
N TYR A 140 -2.10 11.14 -3.92
CA TYR A 140 -1.24 11.83 -4.87
C TYR A 140 -1.83 13.18 -5.23
N PHE A 141 -1.03 14.23 -5.01
CA PHE A 141 -1.43 15.61 -5.24
C PHE A 141 -0.83 16.09 -6.57
N PRO A 142 -1.61 16.83 -7.39
CA PRO A 142 -1.11 17.41 -8.63
C PRO A 142 -0.24 18.65 -8.42
N ILE A 143 -0.26 19.22 -7.21
CA ILE A 143 0.56 20.35 -6.78
C ILE A 143 1.49 19.82 -5.68
N VAL A 144 2.74 20.27 -5.65
CA VAL A 144 3.73 19.93 -4.61
C VAL A 144 4.40 21.21 -4.08
N GLN A 145 5.15 21.08 -2.99
CA GLN A 145 6.05 22.11 -2.47
C GLN A 145 6.91 22.71 -3.59
N ASN A 146 7.15 24.02 -3.51
CA ASN A 146 7.88 24.83 -4.49
C ASN A 146 7.19 25.06 -5.85
N ASP A 147 5.98 24.52 -6.07
CA ASP A 147 5.17 24.93 -7.23
C ASP A 147 4.72 26.40 -7.09
N ARG A 148 4.71 27.13 -8.22
CA ARG A 148 4.11 28.47 -8.32
C ARG A 148 2.62 28.35 -8.54
N VAL A 149 1.83 29.01 -7.70
CA VAL A 149 0.38 28.88 -7.73
C VAL A 149 -0.34 30.21 -7.59
N VAL A 150 -1.52 30.32 -8.18
CA VAL A 150 -2.43 31.45 -8.05
C VAL A 150 -3.60 31.07 -7.14
N ILE A 151 -4.00 32.01 -6.28
CA ILE A 151 -5.18 31.87 -5.42
C ILE A 151 -6.41 32.34 -6.20
N LEU A 152 -7.43 31.49 -6.33
CA LEU A 152 -8.67 31.83 -7.03
C LEU A 152 -9.73 32.48 -6.14
N LYS A 153 -9.79 32.09 -4.86
CA LYS A 153 -10.85 32.50 -3.93
C LYS A 153 -10.26 32.90 -2.58
N GLY A 154 -10.89 33.89 -1.95
CA GLY A 154 -10.51 34.39 -0.62
C GLY A 154 -10.05 35.85 -0.66
N LYS A 155 -9.47 36.33 0.45
CA LYS A 155 -8.97 37.70 0.60
C LYS A 155 -7.87 38.03 -0.39
N ASP A 156 -7.01 37.06 -0.68
CA ASP A 156 -5.82 37.20 -1.53
C ASP A 156 -6.03 36.60 -2.94
N ALA A 157 -7.28 36.56 -3.42
CA ALA A 157 -7.58 36.08 -4.77
C ALA A 157 -6.86 36.91 -5.84
N GLY A 158 -6.32 36.23 -6.86
CA GLY A 158 -5.52 36.80 -7.96
C GLY A 158 -4.03 36.91 -7.66
N LYS A 159 -3.58 36.72 -6.41
CA LYS A 159 -2.16 36.74 -6.06
C LYS A 159 -1.48 35.42 -6.40
N ILE A 160 -0.25 35.52 -6.88
CA ILE A 160 0.63 34.39 -7.17
C ILE A 160 1.61 34.23 -6.00
N GLY A 161 1.80 33.00 -5.55
CA GLY A 161 2.77 32.64 -4.51
C GLY A 161 3.40 31.29 -4.77
N VAL A 162 4.33 30.91 -3.89
CA VAL A 162 4.99 29.60 -3.94
C VAL A 162 4.41 28.72 -2.83
N VAL A 163 4.12 27.46 -3.16
CA VAL A 163 3.64 26.48 -2.18
C VAL A 163 4.76 26.18 -1.19
N GLN A 164 4.50 26.45 0.09
CA GLN A 164 5.41 26.14 1.18
C GLN A 164 5.28 24.67 1.59
N ASP A 165 4.05 24.21 1.81
CA ASP A 165 3.77 22.84 2.23
C ASP A 165 2.35 22.42 1.86
N ILE A 166 2.09 21.12 1.83
CA ILE A 166 0.78 20.52 1.56
C ILE A 166 0.41 19.64 2.74
N ILE A 167 -0.79 19.86 3.29
CA ILE A 167 -1.31 19.06 4.39
C ILE A 167 -2.09 17.87 3.80
N PRO A 168 -1.50 16.66 3.76
CA PRO A 168 -2.14 15.51 3.10
C PRO A 168 -3.41 15.06 3.82
N ARG A 169 -3.53 15.38 5.12
CA ARG A 169 -4.66 15.02 5.97
C ARG A 169 -5.97 15.69 5.52
N THR A 170 -5.92 16.97 5.17
CA THR A 170 -7.10 17.82 4.91
C THR A 170 -7.22 18.24 3.45
N HIS A 171 -6.21 17.95 2.62
CA HIS A 171 -6.09 18.40 1.23
C HIS A 171 -6.01 19.94 1.12
N ASP A 172 -5.29 20.54 2.07
CA ASP A 172 -5.00 21.97 2.06
C ASP A 172 -3.54 22.22 1.66
N VAL A 173 -3.29 23.43 1.17
CA VAL A 173 -2.01 23.93 0.69
C VAL A 173 -1.68 25.21 1.47
N ILE A 174 -0.47 25.30 2.00
CA ILE A 174 0.07 26.51 2.61
C ILE A 174 0.91 27.22 1.56
N VAL A 175 0.58 28.47 1.29
CA VAL A 175 1.28 29.30 0.29
C VAL A 175 2.05 30.39 1.02
N LYS A 176 3.36 30.45 0.79
CA LYS A 176 4.30 31.30 1.53
C LYS A 176 3.88 32.78 1.45
N GLY A 177 3.75 33.44 2.59
CA GLY A 177 3.42 34.86 2.70
C GLY A 177 2.03 35.27 2.20
N LEU A 178 1.14 34.32 1.90
CA LEU A 178 -0.22 34.59 1.41
C LEU A 178 -1.28 34.02 2.36
N ASN A 179 -2.51 34.55 2.27
CA ASN A 179 -3.61 34.21 3.17
C ASN A 179 -3.25 34.34 4.66
N MET A 180 -2.47 35.38 4.98
CA MET A 180 -2.04 35.66 6.34
C MET A 180 -3.22 36.09 7.23
N GLN A 181 -3.37 35.43 8.37
CA GLN A 181 -4.35 35.79 9.39
C GLN A 181 -3.70 35.75 10.77
N TYR A 182 -4.32 36.43 11.74
CA TYR A 182 -3.86 36.37 13.12
C TYR A 182 -4.29 35.06 13.76
N TYR A 183 -3.35 34.38 14.40
CA TYR A 183 -3.62 33.22 15.23
C TYR A 183 -3.57 33.58 16.69
N ASP A 184 -4.38 32.91 17.50
CA ASP A 184 -4.19 32.90 18.95
C ASP A 184 -2.89 32.16 19.25
N SER A 185 -2.00 32.74 20.05
CA SER A 185 -0.72 32.12 20.37
C SER A 185 -0.87 30.77 21.09
N ASN A 186 -2.02 30.49 21.70
CA ASN A 186 -2.37 29.15 22.22
C ASN A 186 -2.41 28.04 21.16
N VAL A 187 -2.44 28.38 19.86
CA VAL A 187 -2.39 27.43 18.75
C VAL A 187 -1.03 26.74 18.65
N PHE A 188 0.03 27.50 18.87
CA PHE A 188 1.40 27.03 18.75
C PHE A 188 1.87 26.67 20.15
N SER A 189 2.52 25.51 20.30
CA SER A 189 3.07 25.07 21.59
C SER A 189 3.87 26.22 22.22
N ALA A 190 3.78 26.37 23.54
CA ALA A 190 4.35 27.46 24.34
C ALA A 190 5.88 27.68 24.24
N ALA A 191 6.56 27.05 23.28
CA ALA A 191 7.99 27.18 23.03
C ALA A 191 8.41 28.58 22.57
N ASN A 192 7.47 29.41 22.08
CA ASN A 192 7.76 30.77 21.63
C ASN A 192 7.16 31.78 22.63
N GLU A 193 7.78 31.94 23.80
CA GLU A 193 7.35 32.89 24.85
C GLU A 193 7.37 34.36 24.36
N ASP A 194 8.13 34.67 23.32
CA ASP A 194 8.25 36.02 22.73
C ASP A 194 7.10 36.40 21.77
N MET A 195 6.23 35.44 21.42
CA MET A 195 5.09 35.70 20.55
C MET A 195 3.95 36.27 21.39
N GLY A 196 3.62 37.56 21.20
CA GLY A 196 2.49 38.22 21.86
C GLY A 196 1.15 37.47 21.65
N PRO A 197 0.04 37.85 22.31
CA PRO A 197 -1.19 37.05 22.38
C PRO A 197 -1.80 36.61 21.04
N LYS A 198 -1.49 37.35 19.97
CA LYS A 198 -1.77 36.96 18.59
C LYS A 198 -0.59 37.31 17.68
N HIS A 199 -0.35 36.50 16.67
CA HIS A 199 0.66 36.76 15.65
C HIS A 199 0.15 36.36 14.25
N PRO A 200 0.62 37.03 13.17
CA PRO A 200 0.22 36.70 11.82
C PRO A 200 0.99 35.47 11.31
N ASN A 201 0.28 34.52 10.69
CA ASN A 201 0.89 33.37 10.01
C ASN A 201 -0.03 32.94 8.84
N GLU A 202 0.47 32.16 7.89
CA GLU A 202 -0.25 31.69 6.72
C GLU A 202 -1.36 30.69 7.08
N VAL A 203 -2.56 30.89 6.52
CA VAL A 203 -3.70 29.97 6.71
C VAL A 203 -3.79 28.96 5.57
N PRO A 204 -3.92 27.65 5.85
CA PRO A 204 -4.06 26.64 4.82
C PRO A 204 -5.29 26.87 3.92
N LEU A 205 -5.08 26.85 2.61
CA LEU A 205 -6.11 26.98 1.58
C LEU A 205 -6.49 25.62 1.02
N PRO A 206 -7.77 25.32 0.76
CA PRO A 206 -8.13 24.07 0.13
C PRO A 206 -7.56 24.01 -1.30
N LEU A 207 -7.14 22.81 -1.72
CA LEU A 207 -6.54 22.59 -3.05
C LEU A 207 -7.39 23.15 -4.20
N ASP A 208 -8.72 23.06 -4.09
CA ASP A 208 -9.67 23.59 -5.09
C ASP A 208 -9.55 25.10 -5.32
N HIS A 209 -9.06 25.86 -4.34
CA HIS A 209 -8.93 27.33 -4.43
C HIS A 209 -7.61 27.78 -5.03
N VAL A 210 -6.75 26.84 -5.42
CA VAL A 210 -5.41 27.12 -5.91
C VAL A 210 -5.23 26.51 -7.29
N ARG A 211 -4.52 27.19 -8.19
CA ARG A 211 -4.16 26.68 -9.52
C ARG A 211 -2.69 26.90 -9.82
N LEU A 212 -2.12 26.00 -10.61
CA LEU A 212 -0.72 26.05 -10.99
C LEU A 212 -0.49 27.18 -12.00
N VAL A 213 0.65 27.86 -11.88
CA VAL A 213 1.09 28.90 -12.81
C VAL A 213 2.37 28.42 -13.48
N ILE A 214 2.37 28.41 -14.81
CA ILE A 214 3.49 27.92 -15.62
C ILE A 214 3.87 29.01 -16.63
N PRO A 215 5.17 29.27 -16.85
CA PRO A 215 5.60 30.10 -17.96
C PRO A 215 5.35 29.37 -19.29
N SER A 216 4.47 29.91 -20.13
CA SER A 216 4.21 29.42 -21.48
C SER A 216 4.76 30.39 -22.52
N GLU A 217 5.33 29.84 -23.59
CA GLU A 217 5.74 30.62 -24.75
C GLU A 217 4.49 30.96 -25.60
N ILE A 218 4.24 32.25 -25.83
CA ILE A 218 3.14 32.71 -26.70
C ILE A 218 3.76 33.54 -27.83
N SER A 219 3.43 33.18 -29.07
CA SER A 219 3.78 33.97 -30.26
C SER A 219 2.74 35.07 -30.45
N GLN A 220 3.12 36.34 -30.21
CA GLN A 220 2.28 37.50 -30.53
C GLN A 220 3.05 38.41 -31.49
N GLY A 221 2.56 38.52 -32.73
CA GLY A 221 3.17 39.38 -33.75
C GLY A 221 4.55 38.92 -34.24
N GLY A 222 4.82 37.61 -34.25
CA GLY A 222 6.09 37.03 -34.71
C GLY A 222 7.23 37.06 -33.69
N ALA A 223 7.05 37.71 -32.54
CA ALA A 223 8.01 37.68 -31.42
C ALA A 223 7.57 36.66 -30.36
N LYS A 224 8.48 35.74 -30.02
CA LYS A 224 8.33 34.76 -28.95
C LYS A 224 8.42 35.47 -27.58
N ARG A 225 7.38 35.39 -26.76
CA ARG A 225 7.38 35.95 -25.40
C ARG A 225 6.91 34.89 -24.41
N TYR A 226 7.63 34.73 -23.32
CA TYR A 226 7.17 33.93 -22.18
C TYR A 226 6.18 34.75 -21.36
N LYS A 227 5.01 34.15 -21.08
CA LYS A 227 4.00 34.72 -20.20
C LYS A 227 3.59 33.67 -19.17
N ASP A 228 3.37 34.10 -17.94
CA ASP A 228 2.78 33.26 -16.92
C ASP A 228 1.33 32.92 -17.31
N VAL A 229 1.03 31.63 -17.43
CA VAL A 229 -0.29 31.09 -17.76
C VAL A 229 -0.82 30.31 -16.57
N ILE A 230 -2.12 30.48 -16.29
CA ILE A 230 -2.83 29.75 -15.24
C ILE A 230 -3.33 28.43 -15.83
N VAL A 231 -2.93 27.32 -15.23
CA VAL A 231 -3.41 25.99 -15.60
C VAL A 231 -4.75 25.74 -14.91
N GLU A 232 -5.83 25.66 -15.68
CA GLU A 232 -7.16 25.43 -15.12
C GLU A 232 -7.31 24.05 -14.49
N LYS A 233 -6.76 23.03 -15.15
CA LYS A 233 -6.94 21.62 -14.80
C LYS A 233 -5.71 20.81 -15.16
N ILE A 234 -5.34 19.92 -14.24
CA ILE A 234 -4.19 19.01 -14.39
C ILE A 234 -4.74 17.58 -14.45
N PHE A 235 -4.22 16.80 -15.38
CA PHE A 235 -4.44 15.37 -15.49
C PHE A 235 -3.18 14.63 -15.03
N MET A 236 -3.30 13.72 -14.07
CA MET A 236 -2.19 12.88 -13.63
C MET A 236 -2.30 11.49 -14.24
N GLU A 237 -1.24 11.04 -14.89
CA GLU A 237 -1.14 9.72 -15.49
C GLU A 237 0.04 8.96 -14.87
N ARG A 238 -0.12 7.65 -14.69
CA ARG A 238 0.99 6.81 -14.19
C ARG A 238 2.02 6.68 -15.30
N HIS A 239 3.30 6.76 -14.94
CA HIS A 239 4.38 6.50 -15.88
C HIS A 239 4.52 4.98 -16.10
N THR A 240 3.83 4.47 -17.12
CA THR A 240 3.83 3.03 -17.46
C THR A 240 4.47 2.72 -18.81
N THR A 241 4.77 3.72 -19.64
CA THR A 241 5.31 3.55 -21.00
C THR A 241 6.46 4.54 -21.25
N GLY A 242 7.27 4.31 -22.27
CA GLY A 242 8.41 5.16 -22.64
C GLY A 242 9.71 4.79 -21.91
N ILE A 243 10.50 5.80 -21.57
CA ILE A 243 11.81 5.61 -20.92
C ILE A 243 11.63 5.25 -19.46
N ASP A 244 12.18 4.10 -19.06
CA ASP A 244 12.21 3.68 -17.66
C ASP A 244 13.09 4.65 -16.83
N PRO A 245 12.54 5.23 -15.75
CA PRO A 245 13.23 6.23 -14.93
C PRO A 245 14.49 5.70 -14.23
N TYR A 246 14.58 4.39 -13.99
CA TYR A 246 15.66 3.79 -13.20
C TYR A 246 16.74 3.14 -14.05
N THR A 247 16.35 2.52 -15.16
CA THR A 247 17.28 1.82 -16.05
C THR A 247 17.67 2.65 -17.28
N GLY A 248 16.89 3.68 -17.61
CA GLY A 248 17.08 4.48 -18.82
C GLY A 248 16.78 3.74 -20.12
N THR A 249 16.26 2.51 -20.07
CA THR A 249 15.84 1.79 -21.28
C THR A 249 14.52 2.34 -21.80
N ASP A 250 14.48 2.65 -23.09
CA ASP A 250 13.27 3.09 -23.78
C ASP A 250 12.42 1.90 -24.22
N TYR A 251 11.24 1.77 -23.61
CA TYR A 251 10.23 0.78 -23.98
C TYR A 251 9.27 1.31 -25.07
N GLY A 252 9.41 2.56 -25.50
CA GLY A 252 8.58 3.20 -26.51
C GLY A 252 7.11 3.17 -26.10
N SER A 253 6.26 2.54 -26.91
CA SER A 253 4.83 2.36 -26.60
C SER A 253 4.52 1.09 -25.78
N SER A 254 5.51 0.25 -25.50
CA SER A 254 5.32 -0.95 -24.69
C SER A 254 5.31 -0.63 -23.19
N GLU A 255 4.60 -1.44 -22.42
CA GLU A 255 4.50 -1.27 -20.97
C GLU A 255 5.84 -1.61 -20.30
N ILE A 256 6.30 -0.69 -19.43
CA ILE A 256 7.45 -0.90 -18.54
C ILE A 256 7.15 -2.09 -17.62
N PRO A 257 8.11 -2.99 -17.34
CA PRO A 257 7.93 -4.09 -16.40
C PRO A 257 7.34 -3.62 -15.07
N LYS A 258 6.38 -4.37 -14.52
CA LYS A 258 5.66 -4.00 -13.28
C LYS A 258 6.57 -3.67 -12.09
N GLU A 259 7.75 -4.29 -12.03
CA GLU A 259 8.74 -4.07 -10.97
C GLU A 259 9.35 -2.67 -11.05
N HIS A 260 9.52 -2.11 -12.25
CA HIS A 260 10.12 -0.79 -12.48
C HIS A 260 9.07 0.34 -12.56
N GLN A 261 7.77 0.00 -12.54
CA GLN A 261 6.68 0.98 -12.43
C GLN A 261 6.60 1.62 -11.04
N TYR A 262 7.21 0.99 -10.04
CA TYR A 262 7.29 1.49 -8.67
C TYR A 262 8.73 1.85 -8.35
N ASP A 263 8.89 2.92 -7.57
CA ASP A 263 10.20 3.27 -7.04
C ASP A 263 10.74 2.16 -6.15
N PRO A 264 11.93 1.60 -6.43
CA PRO A 264 12.50 0.53 -5.62
C PRO A 264 12.81 0.98 -4.18
N ARG A 265 13.02 2.28 -3.95
CA ARG A 265 13.25 2.84 -2.62
C ARG A 265 11.93 3.11 -1.89
N ASN A 266 10.97 3.71 -2.57
CA ASN A 266 9.77 4.27 -1.93
C ASN A 266 8.55 3.33 -2.02
N GLY A 267 8.57 2.37 -2.94
CA GLY A 267 7.42 1.56 -3.32
C GLY A 267 6.24 2.41 -3.81
N LEU A 268 6.53 3.55 -4.45
CA LEU A 268 5.53 4.48 -4.96
C LEU A 268 5.57 4.51 -6.49
N PRO A 269 4.41 4.50 -7.17
CA PRO A 269 4.35 4.77 -8.60
C PRO A 269 4.73 6.21 -8.91
N ILE A 270 5.43 6.40 -10.04
CA ILE A 270 5.74 7.72 -10.59
C ILE A 270 4.57 8.20 -11.44
N PHE A 271 4.26 9.50 -11.34
CA PHE A 271 3.21 10.14 -12.13
C PHE A 271 3.76 11.26 -12.99
N HIS A 272 3.18 11.41 -14.18
CA HIS A 272 3.29 12.61 -14.99
C HIS A 272 2.10 13.52 -14.76
N ARG A 273 2.32 14.83 -14.86
CA ARG A 273 1.27 15.84 -14.86
C ARG A 273 1.10 16.36 -16.28
N TYR A 274 -0.13 16.48 -16.74
CA TYR A 274 -0.46 17.07 -18.04
C TYR A 274 -1.49 18.19 -17.86
N ILE A 275 -1.42 19.22 -18.70
CA ILE A 275 -2.50 20.22 -18.77
C ILE A 275 -3.69 19.59 -19.49
N SER A 276 -4.85 19.49 -18.84
CA SER A 276 -6.00 18.78 -19.41
C SER A 276 -6.42 19.35 -20.77
N GLY A 277 -6.75 18.48 -21.72
CA GLY A 277 -7.12 18.89 -23.08
C GLY A 277 -5.94 19.22 -23.99
N THR A 278 -4.74 19.40 -23.41
CA THR A 278 -3.48 19.45 -24.15
C THR A 278 -2.64 18.22 -23.81
N SER A 279 -1.72 17.88 -24.69
CA SER A 279 -0.74 16.82 -24.41
C SER A 279 0.53 17.35 -23.74
N HIS A 280 0.48 18.60 -23.24
CA HIS A 280 1.63 19.28 -22.66
C HIS A 280 1.92 18.76 -21.25
N ARG A 281 3.08 18.12 -21.09
CA ARG A 281 3.58 17.63 -19.80
C ARG A 281 4.10 18.79 -18.97
N ILE A 282 3.79 18.75 -17.68
CA ILE A 282 4.28 19.66 -16.66
C ILE A 282 5.32 18.92 -15.81
N GLU A 283 6.55 19.40 -15.84
CA GLU A 283 7.63 18.90 -14.99
C GLU A 283 7.34 19.12 -13.50
N TRP A 284 7.81 18.20 -12.66
CA TRP A 284 7.80 18.42 -11.21
C TRP A 284 8.85 19.43 -10.77
N PRO A 285 8.67 20.12 -9.62
CA PRO A 285 9.66 21.07 -9.12
C PRO A 285 11.06 20.48 -8.94
N TRP A 286 11.17 19.22 -8.52
CA TRP A 286 12.45 18.51 -8.34
C TRP A 286 13.03 17.93 -9.64
N GLU A 287 12.26 17.93 -10.74
CA GLU A 287 12.79 17.59 -12.07
C GLU A 287 13.50 18.77 -12.72
N ARG A 288 13.17 20.00 -12.30
CA ARG A 288 13.82 21.21 -12.79
C ARG A 288 15.24 21.25 -12.30
N GLU A 289 16.18 21.36 -13.22
CA GLU A 289 17.56 21.67 -12.87
C GLU A 289 17.57 23.04 -12.18
N GLU A 290 17.98 23.06 -10.91
CA GLU A 290 18.28 24.32 -10.23
C GLU A 290 19.35 25.01 -11.07
N TRP A 291 19.00 26.10 -11.73
CA TRP A 291 19.97 27.03 -12.26
C TRP A 291 20.68 27.62 -11.06
N THR A 292 21.69 26.93 -10.53
CA THR A 292 22.78 27.60 -9.86
C THR A 292 23.38 28.51 -10.91
N GLU A 293 23.00 29.79 -10.88
CA GLU A 293 23.90 30.82 -11.38
C GLU A 293 25.26 30.47 -10.77
N ASP A 294 26.25 30.18 -11.61
CA ASP A 294 27.64 30.07 -11.20
C ASP A 294 28.02 31.44 -10.63
N VAL A 295 27.63 31.69 -9.37
CA VAL A 295 28.17 32.76 -8.57
C VAL A 295 29.62 32.38 -8.46
N ASP A 296 30.48 33.09 -9.19
CA ASP A 296 31.93 32.92 -9.23
C ASP A 296 32.45 32.56 -7.83
N VAL A 297 32.58 31.25 -7.54
CA VAL A 297 33.26 30.75 -6.34
C VAL A 297 34.76 30.88 -6.64
N THR A 298 35.19 32.12 -6.74
CA THR A 298 36.59 32.50 -6.61
C THR A 298 36.92 32.43 -5.13
N ASN A 299 37.16 31.22 -4.61
CA ASN A 299 38.04 30.99 -3.48
C ASN A 299 38.37 29.49 -3.33
N GLY A 300 39.50 29.12 -3.94
CA GLY A 300 40.53 28.27 -3.33
C GLY A 300 40.20 26.82 -2.99
N GLN A 301 40.52 25.90 -3.90
CA GLN A 301 41.57 24.90 -3.66
C GLN A 301 41.88 24.12 -4.94
N SER A 302 43.14 24.20 -5.34
CA SER A 302 43.72 23.57 -6.51
C SER A 302 43.94 22.07 -6.30
N THR A 303 43.28 21.22 -7.10
CA THR A 303 43.84 19.95 -7.59
C THR A 303 43.04 19.45 -8.79
N ASP A 304 43.76 18.92 -9.78
CA ASP A 304 43.28 18.12 -10.93
C ASP A 304 42.81 18.81 -12.23
N ASN A 305 43.67 19.71 -12.74
CA ASN A 305 43.68 20.11 -14.15
C ASN A 305 44.26 19.03 -15.08
N ARG A 306 43.58 17.87 -15.21
CA ARG A 306 43.88 16.90 -16.30
C ARG A 306 42.69 16.32 -17.05
N SER A 307 41.45 16.69 -16.70
CA SER A 307 40.23 16.22 -17.40
C SER A 307 39.60 17.26 -18.34
N TRP A 308 40.00 18.53 -18.23
CA TRP A 308 39.33 19.65 -18.91
C TRP A 308 39.61 19.73 -20.42
N LEU A 309 40.78 19.32 -20.88
CA LEU A 309 41.16 19.43 -22.31
C LEU A 309 40.51 18.40 -23.25
N ARG A 310 39.74 17.43 -22.75
CA ARG A 310 39.02 16.45 -23.60
C ARG A 310 37.53 16.72 -23.76
N LYS A 311 36.92 17.58 -22.92
CA LYS A 311 35.48 17.90 -22.99
C LYS A 311 35.15 19.17 -23.80
N THR A 312 36.15 19.99 -24.13
CA THR A 312 35.94 21.25 -24.88
C THR A 312 36.08 21.11 -26.40
N MET A 313 36.43 19.92 -26.92
CA MET A 313 36.52 19.68 -28.37
C MET A 313 35.30 18.99 -29.00
N SER A 314 34.29 18.57 -28.23
CA SER A 314 33.08 17.90 -28.77
C SER A 314 31.78 18.69 -28.62
N THR A 315 31.81 19.92 -28.10
CA THR A 315 30.63 20.80 -27.96
C THR A 315 30.69 22.07 -28.80
N ILE A 316 31.70 22.24 -29.65
CA ILE A 316 31.78 23.32 -30.65
C ILE A 316 31.79 22.72 -32.05
N ALA A 317 30.66 22.11 -32.43
CA ALA A 317 30.39 21.68 -33.80
C ALA A 317 28.89 21.84 -34.11
N GLN A 318 28.42 23.08 -34.07
CA GLN A 318 27.25 23.52 -34.84
C GLN A 318 27.78 24.52 -35.89
N PRO A 319 27.60 24.30 -37.20
CA PRO A 319 28.01 25.26 -38.21
C PRO A 319 27.05 26.46 -38.19
N PHE A 320 27.55 27.62 -37.76
CA PHE A 320 26.92 28.91 -38.00
C PHE A 320 26.94 29.20 -39.52
N SER A 321 25.92 28.75 -40.24
CA SER A 321 25.64 29.27 -41.58
C SER A 321 24.93 30.62 -41.44
N GLY A 322 25.67 31.70 -41.53
CA GLY A 322 25.07 33.03 -41.64
C GLY A 322 26.06 34.15 -41.40
N LEU A 323 26.76 34.58 -42.46
CA LEU A 323 27.23 35.96 -42.64
C LEU A 323 27.91 36.25 -44.00
N ASP A 324 27.50 35.60 -45.09
CA ASP A 324 28.07 35.86 -46.43
C ASP A 324 27.04 36.20 -47.53
N ARG A 325 25.89 36.80 -47.16
CA ARG A 325 24.89 37.27 -48.16
C ARG A 325 24.54 38.76 -48.06
N TRP A 326 25.46 39.58 -47.58
CA TRP A 326 25.29 41.04 -47.54
C TRP A 326 26.18 41.83 -48.49
N ARG A 327 26.58 41.23 -49.63
CA ARG A 327 27.06 41.96 -50.81
C ARG A 327 26.73 41.22 -52.11
N SER A 328 25.54 41.49 -52.66
CA SER A 328 25.39 41.59 -54.12
C SER A 328 24.18 42.46 -54.44
N SER A 329 24.49 43.66 -54.93
CA SER A 329 23.59 44.54 -55.66
C SER A 329 22.87 43.78 -56.78
N ASN A 330 21.53 43.82 -56.81
CA ASN A 330 20.87 44.23 -58.05
C ASN A 330 19.50 44.86 -57.81
N LYS A 331 19.34 46.02 -58.45
CA LYS A 331 18.11 46.79 -58.66
C LYS A 331 17.16 46.03 -59.58
N GLN A 332 15.89 46.47 -59.57
CA GLN A 332 14.71 46.00 -60.32
C GLN A 332 13.93 44.93 -59.53
N SER A 333 12.67 45.09 -59.14
CA SER A 333 11.60 45.99 -59.58
C SER A 333 10.59 46.17 -58.44
N ARG A 334 10.10 47.40 -58.32
CA ARG A 334 8.95 47.83 -57.53
C ARG A 334 7.70 47.30 -58.23
N GLU A 335 6.80 46.65 -57.49
CA GLU A 335 5.32 46.74 -57.55
C GLU A 335 4.63 45.44 -57.14
N GLN A 336 3.58 45.62 -56.33
CA GLN A 336 2.53 44.66 -55.96
C GLN A 336 2.91 43.57 -54.94
N GLN A 337 2.62 43.83 -53.66
CA GLN A 337 1.47 43.21 -52.97
C GLN A 337 1.41 43.68 -51.51
N ASP A 338 0.64 44.75 -51.29
CA ASP A 338 -0.08 44.92 -50.03
C ASP A 338 -1.19 43.87 -50.00
N SER A 339 -0.92 42.73 -49.37
CA SER A 339 -1.94 41.78 -48.92
C SER A 339 -1.54 41.26 -47.54
N SER A 340 -1.84 42.07 -46.53
CA SER A 340 -1.78 41.72 -45.12
C SER A 340 -2.90 40.74 -44.74
N ALA A 341 -2.98 39.61 -45.43
CA ALA A 341 -3.56 38.39 -44.93
C ALA A 341 -2.39 37.49 -44.54
N LEU A 342 -1.81 37.77 -43.37
CA LEU A 342 -0.87 36.86 -42.72
C LEU A 342 -1.57 35.51 -42.60
N LYS A 343 -1.03 34.52 -43.32
CA LYS A 343 -1.52 33.15 -43.38
C LYS A 343 -1.64 32.61 -41.96
N THR A 344 -2.86 32.41 -41.50
CA THR A 344 -3.18 31.71 -40.24
C THR A 344 -2.46 30.35 -40.19
N ASP A 345 -2.33 29.72 -41.36
CA ASP A 345 -1.74 28.41 -41.55
C ASP A 345 -0.26 28.36 -41.11
N ASP A 346 0.53 29.41 -41.37
CA ASP A 346 1.94 29.47 -40.97
C ASP A 346 2.12 29.58 -39.45
N ILE A 347 1.16 30.21 -38.76
CA ILE A 347 1.17 30.36 -37.29
C ILE A 347 0.80 29.02 -36.64
N GLU A 348 -0.23 28.34 -37.15
CA GLU A 348 -0.63 27.00 -36.69
C GLU A 348 0.47 25.96 -36.91
N GLU A 349 1.15 25.98 -38.06
CA GLU A 349 2.31 25.13 -38.33
C GLU A 349 3.47 25.38 -37.35
N ASN A 350 3.69 26.63 -36.95
CA ASN A 350 4.73 26.95 -35.97
C ASN A 350 4.37 26.49 -34.56
N PHE A 351 3.10 26.64 -34.13
CA PHE A 351 2.63 26.10 -32.86
C PHE A 351 2.76 24.58 -32.81
N THR A 352 2.37 23.87 -33.88
CA THR A 352 2.48 22.40 -33.94
C THR A 352 3.94 21.92 -33.94
N LYS A 353 4.88 22.65 -34.56
CA LYS A 353 6.31 22.33 -34.51
C LYS A 353 6.89 22.50 -33.10
N ILE A 354 6.53 23.57 -32.40
CA ILE A 354 6.97 23.82 -31.02
C ILE A 354 6.38 22.79 -30.06
N GLU A 355 5.10 22.48 -30.21
CA GLU A 355 4.45 21.44 -29.41
C GLU A 355 5.13 20.08 -29.61
N LYS A 356 5.49 19.74 -30.86
CA LYS A 356 6.30 18.55 -31.18
C LYS A 356 7.68 18.59 -30.55
N GLU A 357 8.41 19.71 -30.64
CA GLU A 357 9.75 19.83 -30.05
C GLU A 357 9.70 19.69 -28.51
N GLN A 358 8.72 20.31 -27.86
CA GLN A 358 8.50 20.14 -26.42
C GLN A 358 8.14 18.70 -26.08
N GLN A 359 7.21 18.08 -26.82
CA GLN A 359 6.90 16.66 -26.67
C GLN A 359 8.13 15.77 -26.84
N ASP A 360 9.00 16.06 -27.80
CA ASP A 360 10.20 15.26 -28.07
C ASP A 360 11.28 15.45 -26.99
N ARG A 361 11.43 16.65 -26.43
CA ARG A 361 12.26 16.87 -25.22
C ARG A 361 11.76 16.04 -24.05
N PHE A 362 10.44 15.99 -23.83
CA PHE A 362 9.86 15.20 -22.75
C PHE A 362 9.94 13.70 -22.98
N LYS A 363 9.97 13.25 -24.23
CA LYS A 363 10.18 11.83 -24.56
C LYS A 363 11.61 11.38 -24.26
N THR A 364 12.61 12.26 -24.38
CA THR A 364 14.02 11.89 -24.20
C THR A 364 14.50 11.96 -22.75
N GLN A 365 13.86 12.76 -21.90
CA GLN A 365 14.24 12.87 -20.49
C GLN A 365 13.52 11.82 -19.61
N PRO A 366 14.26 10.97 -18.87
CA PRO A 366 13.65 10.06 -17.92
C PRO A 366 13.01 10.86 -16.77
N PRO A 367 11.77 10.54 -16.35
CA PRO A 367 11.20 11.16 -15.16
C PRO A 367 12.04 10.87 -13.92
N ARG A 368 12.04 11.78 -12.95
CA ARG A 368 12.71 11.57 -11.66
C ARG A 368 11.69 11.43 -10.55
N SER A 369 11.85 10.40 -9.72
CA SER A 369 11.10 10.33 -8.46
C SER A 369 11.58 11.42 -7.51
N LYS A 370 10.72 11.81 -6.56
CA LYS A 370 11.13 12.67 -5.45
C LYS A 370 12.08 11.87 -4.57
N ASP A 371 13.30 12.38 -4.38
CA ASP A 371 14.22 11.81 -3.41
C ASP A 371 13.59 11.90 -2.00
N LEU A 372 13.59 10.78 -1.28
CA LEU A 372 13.22 10.81 0.12
C LEU A 372 14.37 11.44 0.90
N GLU A 373 14.03 12.45 1.69
CA GLU A 373 14.84 12.80 2.85
C GLU A 373 14.87 11.57 3.74
N LEU A 374 15.99 10.84 3.70
CA LEU A 374 16.21 9.75 4.61
C LEU A 374 16.24 10.36 6.01
N PRO A 375 15.47 9.82 6.98
CA PRO A 375 15.61 10.27 8.35
C PRO A 375 17.07 10.10 8.75
N GLU A 376 17.68 11.19 9.21
CA GLU A 376 19.02 11.13 9.77
C GLU A 376 18.99 10.09 10.90
N ALA A 377 19.92 9.13 10.85
CA ALA A 377 20.07 8.19 11.95
C ALA A 377 20.41 9.02 13.18
N TYR A 378 19.67 8.80 14.28
CA TYR A 378 20.06 9.41 15.54
C TYR A 378 21.28 8.67 16.05
N ASP A 379 22.48 9.19 15.76
CA ASP A 379 23.76 8.53 16.04
C ASP A 379 23.91 8.05 17.49
N ASP A 380 23.20 8.68 18.43
CA ASP A 380 23.23 8.34 19.87
C ASP A 380 22.23 7.24 20.28
N VAL A 381 21.18 6.98 19.50
CA VAL A 381 20.08 6.08 19.87
C VAL A 381 19.99 4.87 18.94
N ASP A 382 20.24 5.08 17.65
CA ASP A 382 20.06 4.05 16.64
C ASP A 382 21.30 3.16 16.54
N THR A 383 21.08 1.85 16.44
CA THR A 383 22.17 0.90 16.20
C THR A 383 22.76 1.17 14.83
N THR A 384 24.04 1.53 14.80
CA THR A 384 24.75 1.74 13.53
C THR A 384 24.71 0.48 12.67
N ARG A 385 24.73 0.66 11.35
CA ARG A 385 24.69 -0.42 10.35
C ARG A 385 25.74 -1.51 10.62
N ASN A 386 26.91 -1.13 11.13
CA ASN A 386 27.98 -2.06 11.49
C ASN A 386 27.60 -3.03 12.61
N ILE A 387 26.74 -2.64 13.55
CA ILE A 387 26.26 -3.49 14.64
C ILE A 387 25.20 -4.47 14.12
N VAL A 388 24.30 -3.98 13.26
CA VAL A 388 23.20 -4.78 12.69
C VAL A 388 23.75 -5.85 11.73
N GLU A 389 24.57 -5.44 10.75
CA GLU A 389 25.03 -6.33 9.68
C GLU A 389 26.16 -7.28 10.10
N ARG A 390 26.98 -6.95 11.12
CA ARG A 390 28.06 -7.83 11.60
C ARG A 390 27.66 -8.79 12.72
N SER A 391 26.39 -8.77 13.14
CA SER A 391 25.92 -9.69 14.18
C SER A 391 25.76 -11.11 13.61
N GLU A 392 26.86 -11.86 13.49
CA GLU A 392 26.83 -13.33 13.34
C GLU A 392 26.41 -14.00 14.67
N SER A 393 25.38 -13.48 15.33
CA SER A 393 25.03 -13.82 16.71
C SER A 393 24.28 -15.14 16.87
N MET A 394 24.00 -15.85 15.77
CA MET A 394 23.23 -17.09 15.80
C MET A 394 24.03 -18.27 15.27
N SER A 395 24.49 -19.12 16.19
CA SER A 395 25.02 -20.44 15.87
C SER A 395 23.96 -21.50 16.13
N TYR A 396 23.67 -22.32 15.11
CA TYR A 396 22.71 -23.41 15.24
C TYR A 396 23.40 -24.64 15.84
N ILE A 397 23.18 -24.89 17.14
CA ILE A 397 23.70 -26.07 17.84
C ILE A 397 22.56 -27.10 17.96
N LEU A 398 22.82 -28.36 17.61
CA LEU A 398 21.82 -29.45 17.70
C LEU A 398 21.71 -30.06 19.11
N VAL A 399 22.71 -29.82 19.96
CA VAL A 399 22.86 -30.44 21.30
C VAL A 399 22.10 -29.65 22.37
N SER A 400 21.99 -28.33 22.22
CA SER A 400 21.33 -27.44 23.16
C SER A 400 20.33 -26.53 22.45
N PRO A 401 19.20 -26.16 23.08
CA PRO A 401 18.32 -25.16 22.51
C PRO A 401 19.06 -23.82 22.34
N PRO A 402 18.70 -23.01 21.32
CA PRO A 402 19.35 -21.73 21.06
C PRO A 402 19.09 -20.67 22.15
N PHE A 403 18.17 -20.95 23.08
CA PHE A 403 17.83 -20.10 24.21
C PHE A 403 17.89 -20.92 25.50
N PRO A 404 18.20 -20.30 26.65
CA PRO A 404 18.19 -21.00 27.92
C PRO A 404 16.78 -21.52 28.26
N ASP A 405 16.71 -22.67 28.90
CA ASP A 405 15.44 -23.33 29.24
C ASP A 405 14.54 -22.47 30.14
N THR A 406 15.12 -21.52 30.89
CA THR A 406 14.42 -20.55 31.74
C THR A 406 13.54 -19.60 30.94
N LEU A 407 13.94 -19.22 29.72
CA LEU A 407 13.12 -18.40 28.81
C LEU A 407 11.82 -19.13 28.44
N GLY A 408 11.84 -20.46 28.47
CA GLY A 408 10.65 -21.28 28.28
C GLY A 408 9.56 -21.01 29.31
N GLU A 409 9.90 -20.58 30.53
CA GLU A 409 8.93 -20.25 31.58
C GLU A 409 8.22 -18.92 31.33
N GLU A 410 8.95 -17.90 30.88
CA GLU A 410 8.40 -16.60 30.50
C GLU A 410 7.53 -16.69 29.25
N LEU A 411 7.97 -17.52 28.30
CA LEU A 411 7.23 -17.80 27.07
C LEU A 411 6.16 -18.89 27.24
N ARG A 412 5.85 -19.38 28.44
CA ARG A 412 4.90 -20.50 28.65
C ARG A 412 3.55 -20.28 28.00
N GLY A 413 3.03 -19.05 27.99
CA GLY A 413 1.76 -18.71 27.33
C GLY A 413 1.83 -18.94 25.81
N ASP A 414 2.87 -18.41 25.17
CA ASP A 414 3.09 -18.52 23.74
C ASP A 414 3.51 -19.94 23.33
N ILE A 415 4.33 -20.60 24.14
CA ILE A 415 4.72 -22.01 23.98
C ILE A 415 3.50 -22.91 24.14
N HIS A 416 2.57 -22.59 25.04
CA HIS A 416 1.31 -23.33 25.17
C HIS A 416 0.47 -23.21 23.89
N ASP A 417 0.30 -22.00 23.37
CA ASP A 417 -0.46 -21.74 22.15
C ASP A 417 0.21 -22.32 20.90
N LEU A 418 1.54 -22.24 20.82
CA LEU A 418 2.36 -22.92 19.81
C LEU A 418 2.28 -24.43 19.99
N SER A 419 2.25 -24.97 21.22
CA SER A 419 2.07 -26.41 21.46
C SER A 419 0.68 -26.87 21.04
N ILE A 420 -0.35 -26.03 21.21
CA ILE A 420 -1.70 -26.31 20.75
C ILE A 420 -1.76 -26.29 19.22
N LYS A 421 -1.13 -25.30 18.58
CA LYS A 421 -0.99 -25.23 17.11
C LYS A 421 -0.20 -26.42 16.58
N ALA A 422 0.95 -26.74 17.17
CA ALA A 422 1.78 -27.90 16.83
C ALA A 422 1.05 -29.23 17.09
N LYS A 423 0.26 -29.37 18.17
CA LYS A 423 -0.60 -30.54 18.41
C LYS A 423 -1.72 -30.67 17.37
N LYS A 424 -2.21 -29.55 16.84
CA LYS A 424 -3.18 -29.51 15.73
C LYS A 424 -2.52 -29.83 14.38
N GLU A 425 -1.23 -29.56 14.24
CA GLU A 425 -0.43 -29.79 13.02
C GLU A 425 0.37 -31.11 13.02
N ARG A 426 0.46 -31.80 14.17
CA ARG A 426 1.29 -33.00 14.37
C ARG A 426 0.94 -34.15 13.41
N ASP A 427 1.97 -34.80 12.91
CA ASP A 427 1.90 -35.94 12.00
C ASP A 427 1.02 -37.11 12.52
N PRO A 428 0.20 -37.74 11.64
CA PRO A 428 -0.75 -38.78 12.03
C PRO A 428 -0.09 -40.09 12.48
N GLN A 429 1.22 -40.27 12.29
CA GLN A 429 1.97 -41.45 12.71
C GLN A 429 2.54 -41.40 14.14
N ALA A 430 2.52 -40.23 14.80
CA ALA A 430 3.03 -40.13 16.16
C ALA A 430 2.15 -40.92 17.16
N PRO A 431 2.73 -41.80 18.00
CA PRO A 431 1.96 -42.58 18.96
C PRO A 431 1.23 -41.65 19.94
N ARG A 432 -0.10 -41.71 19.93
CA ARG A 432 -0.93 -40.98 20.89
C ARG A 432 -0.93 -41.74 22.21
N VAL A 433 -0.27 -41.19 23.23
CA VAL A 433 -0.47 -41.63 24.62
C VAL A 433 -1.90 -41.25 24.99
N LYS A 434 -2.82 -42.22 24.97
CA LYS A 434 -4.20 -42.03 25.42
C LYS A 434 -4.19 -42.08 26.93
N ILE A 435 -4.20 -40.92 27.56
CA ILE A 435 -4.50 -40.81 28.99
C ILE A 435 -5.98 -41.13 29.14
N ALA A 436 -6.31 -42.28 29.73
CA ALA A 436 -7.68 -42.68 30.00
C ALA A 436 -8.27 -41.76 31.08
N ARG A 437 -8.87 -40.65 30.67
CA ARG A 437 -9.69 -39.83 31.57
C ARG A 437 -11.02 -40.56 31.76
N HIS A 438 -11.13 -41.28 32.88
CA HIS A 438 -12.39 -41.81 33.36
C HIS A 438 -13.24 -40.65 33.90
N SER A 439 -13.92 -39.90 33.01
CA SER A 439 -14.98 -39.00 33.46
C SER A 439 -16.25 -39.81 33.70
N GLU A 440 -16.94 -39.54 34.80
CA GLU A 440 -18.19 -40.21 35.19
C GLU A 440 -19.28 -40.09 34.11
N GLN A 441 -19.34 -38.92 33.45
CA GLN A 441 -20.21 -38.69 32.28
C GLN A 441 -19.91 -39.65 31.12
N GLY A 442 -18.64 -40.02 30.92
CA GLY A 442 -18.23 -40.98 29.91
C GLY A 442 -18.63 -42.42 30.25
N ALA A 443 -18.74 -42.76 31.53
CA ALA A 443 -19.26 -44.05 31.97
C ALA A 443 -20.78 -44.14 31.76
N LEU A 444 -21.52 -43.10 32.17
CA LEU A 444 -22.98 -43.01 31.97
C LEU A 444 -23.36 -43.05 30.48
N ALA A 445 -22.66 -42.32 29.62
CA ALA A 445 -22.91 -42.35 28.18
C ALA A 445 -22.69 -43.76 27.56
N ARG A 446 -21.72 -44.52 28.07
CA ARG A 446 -21.49 -45.91 27.63
C ARG A 446 -22.59 -46.85 28.10
N GLU A 447 -23.14 -46.63 29.29
CA GLU A 447 -24.26 -47.42 29.80
C GLU A 447 -25.55 -47.15 29.03
N ILE A 448 -25.86 -45.87 28.76
CA ILE A 448 -27.00 -45.47 27.93
C ILE A 448 -26.87 -46.09 26.52
N ALA A 449 -25.67 -46.03 25.91
CA ALA A 449 -25.44 -46.64 24.61
C ALA A 449 -25.57 -48.18 24.64
N LYS A 450 -25.22 -48.85 25.74
CA LYS A 450 -25.45 -50.30 25.93
C LYS A 450 -26.95 -50.59 26.07
N GLN A 451 -27.69 -49.79 26.82
CA GLN A 451 -29.14 -49.95 26.98
C GLN A 451 -29.89 -49.74 25.66
N GLN A 452 -29.53 -48.71 24.89
CA GLN A 452 -30.11 -48.49 23.56
C GLN A 452 -29.84 -49.65 22.61
N LYS A 453 -28.63 -50.23 22.64
CA LYS A 453 -28.32 -51.42 21.83
C LYS A 453 -29.14 -52.64 22.25
N LYS A 454 -29.32 -52.87 23.55
CA LYS A 454 -30.19 -53.96 24.04
C LYS A 454 -31.65 -53.76 23.65
N ALA A 455 -32.16 -52.53 23.73
CA ALA A 455 -33.51 -52.21 23.29
C ALA A 455 -33.71 -52.45 21.78
N ALA A 456 -32.74 -52.05 20.96
CA ALA A 456 -32.76 -52.32 19.53
C ALA A 456 -32.66 -53.82 19.21
N GLU A 457 -31.91 -54.60 20.00
CA GLU A 457 -31.84 -56.06 19.87
C GLU A 457 -33.17 -56.74 20.23
N ALA A 458 -33.94 -56.19 21.18
CA ALA A 458 -35.26 -56.69 21.55
C ALA A 458 -36.33 -56.44 20.47
N MET A 459 -36.13 -55.45 19.59
CA MET A 459 -37.05 -55.11 18.50
C MET A 459 -36.78 -55.88 17.19
N LYS A 460 -35.80 -56.79 17.16
CA LYS A 460 -35.50 -57.57 15.97
C LYS A 460 -36.63 -58.54 15.65
N THR A 461 -36.96 -58.67 14.37
CA THR A 461 -37.98 -59.62 13.94
C THR A 461 -37.49 -61.07 14.10
N PRO A 462 -38.39 -62.05 14.26
CA PRO A 462 -38.00 -63.46 14.38
C PRO A 462 -37.12 -63.96 13.22
N MET A 463 -37.36 -63.45 12.01
CA MET A 463 -36.55 -63.77 10.83
C MET A 463 -35.11 -63.22 10.94
N GLN A 464 -34.95 -61.99 11.47
CA GLN A 464 -33.63 -61.41 11.70
C GLN A 464 -32.85 -62.16 12.78
N LEU A 465 -33.51 -62.55 13.88
CA LEU A 465 -32.89 -63.38 14.92
C LEU A 465 -32.46 -64.74 14.39
N ARG A 466 -33.30 -65.39 13.59
CA ARG A 466 -32.98 -66.67 12.94
C ARG A 466 -31.75 -66.53 12.03
N TRP A 467 -31.71 -65.47 11.22
CA TRP A 467 -30.57 -65.20 10.34
C TRP A 467 -29.28 -64.92 11.14
N GLU A 468 -29.33 -64.11 12.20
CA GLU A 468 -28.16 -63.83 13.05
C GLU A 468 -27.64 -65.08 13.77
N LEU A 469 -28.54 -65.94 14.26
CA LEU A 469 -28.18 -67.22 14.86
C LEU A 469 -27.55 -68.16 13.83
N GLU A 470 -28.07 -68.18 12.60
CA GLU A 470 -27.49 -68.98 11.51
C GLU A 470 -26.11 -68.47 11.10
N GLN A 471 -25.91 -67.14 11.06
CA GLN A 471 -24.59 -66.54 10.81
C GLN A 471 -23.60 -66.82 11.94
N ARG A 472 -24.04 -66.77 13.21
CA ARG A 472 -23.21 -67.20 14.35
C ARG A 472 -22.84 -68.67 14.24
N LYS A 473 -23.81 -69.55 13.95
CA LYS A 473 -23.55 -70.98 13.73
C LYS A 473 -22.59 -71.22 12.57
N LYS A 474 -22.74 -70.51 11.45
CA LYS A 474 -21.80 -70.58 10.31
C LYS A 474 -20.41 -70.09 10.68
N ALA A 475 -20.29 -69.01 11.46
CA ALA A 475 -19.01 -68.48 11.94
C ALA A 475 -18.35 -69.37 13.00
N GLU A 476 -19.12 -70.07 13.83
CA GLU A 476 -18.62 -71.06 14.79
C GLU A 476 -18.23 -72.35 14.08
N ALA A 477 -19.04 -72.82 13.11
CA ALA A 477 -18.73 -73.97 12.28
C ALA A 477 -17.46 -73.73 11.46
N SER A 478 -17.28 -72.54 10.87
CA SER A 478 -16.05 -72.20 10.14
C SER A 478 -14.82 -72.08 11.03
N LYS A 479 -15.00 -71.78 12.33
CA LYS A 479 -13.92 -71.82 13.32
C LYS A 479 -13.59 -73.25 13.77
N LYS A 480 -14.59 -74.12 13.92
CA LYS A 480 -14.43 -75.52 14.34
C LYS A 480 -13.90 -76.41 13.23
N GLN A 481 -14.30 -76.13 11.99
CA GLN A 481 -13.86 -76.82 10.78
C GLN A 481 -13.32 -75.78 9.80
N PRO A 482 -12.09 -75.30 10.00
CA PRO A 482 -11.43 -74.51 8.96
C PRO A 482 -11.36 -75.38 7.69
N LEU A 483 -11.66 -74.80 6.52
CA LEU A 483 -11.68 -75.53 5.24
C LEU A 483 -10.34 -76.17 4.87
N VAL A 484 -9.26 -75.69 5.49
CA VAL A 484 -7.90 -76.17 5.27
C VAL A 484 -7.26 -76.29 6.64
N ASP A 485 -6.70 -77.47 6.91
CA ASP A 485 -6.07 -77.75 8.18
C ASP A 485 -4.84 -76.86 8.38
N GLN A 486 -4.63 -76.35 9.59
CA GLN A 486 -3.62 -75.33 9.82
C GLN A 486 -2.21 -75.83 9.45
N GLU A 487 -1.95 -77.11 9.70
CA GLU A 487 -0.69 -77.78 9.36
C GLU A 487 -0.50 -77.85 7.84
N THR A 488 -1.55 -78.16 7.07
CA THR A 488 -1.48 -78.18 5.60
C THR A 488 -1.22 -76.81 5.01
N LEU A 489 -1.78 -75.76 5.61
CA LEU A 489 -1.57 -74.37 5.20
C LEU A 489 -0.16 -73.90 5.53
N LEU A 490 0.36 -74.24 6.70
CA LEU A 490 1.73 -73.94 7.11
C LEU A 490 2.76 -74.72 6.28
N ALA A 491 2.48 -75.98 5.95
CA ALA A 491 3.33 -76.79 5.07
C ALA A 491 3.34 -76.22 3.64
N ALA A 492 2.18 -75.87 3.08
CA ALA A 492 2.09 -75.24 1.77
C ALA A 492 2.77 -73.85 1.75
N LEU A 493 2.64 -73.09 2.83
CA LEU A 493 3.32 -71.80 3.00
C LEU A 493 4.84 -71.99 3.13
N GLY A 494 5.29 -73.01 3.87
CA GLY A 494 6.70 -73.39 3.98
C GLY A 494 7.30 -73.80 2.63
N GLN A 495 6.60 -74.65 1.88
CA GLN A 495 7.00 -75.03 0.52
C GLN A 495 7.04 -73.81 -0.42
N HIS A 496 6.06 -72.91 -0.31
CA HIS A 496 6.04 -71.68 -1.12
C HIS A 496 7.17 -70.71 -0.72
N MET A 497 7.51 -70.60 0.57
CA MET A 497 8.64 -69.81 1.05
C MET A 497 9.99 -70.38 0.58
N GLN A 498 10.15 -71.71 0.63
CA GLN A 498 11.34 -72.39 0.09
C GLN A 498 11.46 -72.18 -1.43
N LYS A 499 10.37 -72.37 -2.19
CA LYS A 499 10.35 -72.15 -3.64
C LYS A 499 10.66 -70.70 -4.04
N LYS A 500 10.29 -69.72 -3.23
CA LYS A 500 10.57 -68.30 -3.50
C LYS A 500 11.87 -67.77 -2.91
N ALA A 501 12.67 -68.61 -2.22
CA ALA A 501 13.92 -68.22 -1.54
C ALA A 501 13.80 -66.93 -0.70
N ALA A 502 12.61 -66.66 -0.16
CA ALA A 502 12.35 -65.44 0.59
C ALA A 502 12.66 -65.72 2.06
N LYS A 503 13.79 -65.18 2.55
CA LYS A 503 14.10 -65.18 3.98
C LYS A 503 12.92 -64.55 4.73
N PRO A 504 12.39 -65.16 5.81
CA PRO A 504 11.36 -64.54 6.61
C PRO A 504 11.87 -63.18 7.09
N TYR A 505 11.10 -62.12 6.85
CA TYR A 505 11.41 -60.79 7.33
C TYR A 505 11.27 -60.78 8.86
N LEU A 506 12.35 -61.12 9.54
CA LEU A 506 12.54 -60.89 10.96
C LEU A 506 12.71 -59.37 11.11
N GLY A 507 11.62 -58.70 11.49
CA GLY A 507 11.65 -57.28 11.82
C GLY A 507 12.80 -57.01 12.78
N LYS A 508 13.63 -56.01 12.47
CA LYS A 508 14.85 -55.61 13.19
C LYS A 508 14.68 -55.68 14.72
N LYS A 509 15.06 -56.81 15.31
CA LYS A 509 15.52 -56.94 16.70
C LYS A 509 16.85 -57.68 16.63
N GLN A 510 17.93 -56.93 16.74
CA GLN A 510 19.26 -57.49 16.98
C GLN A 510 19.19 -58.21 18.34
N ILE A 511 19.15 -59.53 18.33
CA ILE A 511 19.46 -60.34 19.50
C ILE A 511 20.91 -60.75 19.28
N ALA A 512 21.80 -60.21 20.11
CA ALA A 512 23.21 -60.59 20.13
C ALA A 512 23.31 -62.06 20.53
N ALA A 513 23.88 -62.89 19.65
CA ALA A 513 24.20 -64.27 19.96
C ALA A 513 25.47 -64.27 20.82
N GLN A 514 25.32 -64.58 22.10
CA GLN A 514 26.40 -65.15 22.90
C GLN A 514 26.33 -66.67 22.73
N ASN A 515 27.45 -67.21 22.27
CA ASN A 515 27.76 -68.63 22.25
C ASN A 515 27.58 -69.25 23.65
N GLN A 516 27.10 -70.49 23.70
CA GLN A 516 27.82 -71.54 24.41
C GLN A 516 27.30 -72.92 24.01
N GLU A 517 28.27 -73.74 23.63
CA GLU A 517 28.25 -75.19 23.52
C GLU A 517 27.58 -75.83 24.74
N LEU A 518 26.95 -76.99 24.54
CA LEU A 518 27.08 -78.18 25.39
C LEU A 518 26.34 -79.34 24.68
N ASP A 519 27.15 -80.32 24.26
CA ASP A 519 26.89 -81.71 23.81
C ASP A 519 25.83 -82.02 22.74
#